data_AF-A0A316UPX1-F1
#
_entry.id   AF-A0A316UPX1-F1
#
_cell.length_a   1.000
_cell.length_b   1.000
_cell.length_c   1.000
_cell.angle_alpha   90.00
_cell.angle_beta   90.00
_cell.angle_gamma   90.00
#
_symmetry.space_group_name_H-M   'P 1'
#
loop_
_entity.id
_entity.type
_entity.pdbx_description
1 polymer ?
#
loop_
_entity_poly.entity_id
_entity_poly.type
_entity_poly.pdbx_seq_one_letter_code
_entity_poly.pdbx_strand_id
1 'polypeptide(L)'
;MLATRLIVALLATNAVVLALSKPGRRASNVIQVTGPIPIDVPEDLIEGLGPVTKPVFAPEDSSVGDGLDPPVIKDDPPSAQNKRADHAQGQHGVAFYGKRRAVLLHAARSAQSERANTTTPDRGETAPKPTAKSKSKPQSNSTTADKTAAHPSLHPSPSSAPADCIFTDLPTVLARKRACTHIVLRNIKVPAGETLDLNNLQAGTQVIFDGNTTFGYAEWPGPLITVSSSNSITVTGSPGAVIDYQGARWWDGKGGKGGKTKPRAFRVESLDNSRISGLTLRNTPVFAFSISGSAYLTFEGITIDNKDGAVGDRGHNQDGFDVAHCQDILVRSNTVYSTDDCIAVNSARKVRFLDNFCYGTHGASLAPLGHGIIEHALVQNNYIDGGLYALRIKAAKDEYASVHSVTFRDNRFTNITKTGIEVVQNYDNGGSYENREASFNAPFSQVTYENNTGTVANRRKANRFTLNCSPGACDGFIWKASSVTGGGKPDVCVHAPQSMPCGAGTHNA
;
A
#
# COMPACT_ATOMS: atom_id res chain seq x y z
N MET A 1 -54.60 -3.67 -22.33
CA MET A 1 -54.65 -4.37 -21.02
C MET A 1 -53.80 -5.62 -21.18
N LEU A 2 -52.82 -5.95 -20.34
CA LEU A 2 -52.51 -5.48 -18.98
C LEU A 2 -50.98 -5.57 -18.68
N ALA A 3 -50.43 -4.64 -17.87
CA ALA A 3 -49.19 -4.67 -17.04
C ALA A 3 -47.91 -5.41 -17.55
N THR A 4 -46.70 -4.83 -17.73
CA THR A 4 -45.90 -3.85 -16.94
C THR A 4 -45.48 -4.42 -15.56
N ARG A 5 -44.20 -4.56 -15.19
CA ARG A 5 -43.22 -3.48 -14.90
C ARG A 5 -41.75 -3.97 -14.96
N LEU A 6 -40.86 -3.11 -15.44
CA LEU A 6 -39.46 -3.03 -15.00
C LEU A 6 -39.21 -1.57 -14.56
N ILE A 7 -38.52 -1.36 -13.44
CA ILE A 7 -38.25 -0.01 -12.89
C ILE A 7 -36.75 0.25 -12.98
N VAL A 8 -36.37 1.33 -13.67
CA VAL A 8 -35.06 1.98 -13.57
C VAL A 8 -35.31 3.49 -13.49
N ALA A 9 -34.64 4.17 -12.57
CA ALA A 9 -34.86 5.59 -12.30
C ALA A 9 -33.79 6.50 -12.93
N LEU A 10 -34.27 7.47 -13.71
CA LEU A 10 -33.85 8.89 -13.78
C LEU A 10 -32.83 9.34 -12.70
N LEU A 11 -31.75 10.08 -12.99
CA LEU A 11 -31.60 11.43 -13.60
C LEU A 11 -30.15 11.61 -14.14
N ALA A 12 -29.72 12.54 -15.01
CA ALA A 12 -30.31 13.60 -15.88
C ALA A 12 -29.39 13.73 -17.16
N THR A 13 -29.30 14.78 -17.99
CA THR A 13 -29.89 16.14 -18.07
C THR A 13 -30.09 16.54 -19.55
N ASN A 14 -31.22 17.23 -19.82
CA ASN A 14 -31.52 18.16 -20.92
C ASN A 14 -31.43 17.70 -22.39
N ALA A 15 -32.59 17.72 -23.05
CA ALA A 15 -32.84 17.47 -24.47
C ALA A 15 -33.29 18.74 -25.21
N VAL A 16 -33.53 18.64 -26.53
CA VAL A 16 -34.39 19.43 -27.47
C VAL A 16 -33.75 19.37 -28.88
N VAL A 17 -34.40 19.07 -30.02
CA VAL A 17 -35.80 18.68 -30.33
C VAL A 17 -35.87 17.82 -31.64
N LEU A 18 -37.03 17.21 -31.87
CA LEU A 18 -37.43 16.31 -32.97
C LEU A 18 -37.13 16.76 -34.43
N ALA A 19 -36.86 15.78 -35.30
CA ALA A 19 -37.74 15.47 -36.45
C ALA A 19 -37.53 14.02 -36.95
N LEU A 20 -38.59 13.21 -37.03
CA LEU A 20 -38.59 11.88 -37.68
C LEU A 20 -39.32 11.97 -39.03
N SER A 21 -38.72 11.48 -40.11
CA SER A 21 -39.41 11.21 -41.38
C SER A 21 -39.43 9.70 -41.68
N LYS A 22 -40.48 9.25 -42.39
CA LYS A 22 -40.77 7.84 -42.68
C LYS A 22 -40.19 7.39 -44.04
N PRO A 23 -40.06 6.06 -44.30
CA PRO A 23 -39.10 5.54 -45.29
C PRO A 23 -39.64 5.44 -46.73
N GLY A 24 -38.75 5.61 -47.72
CA GLY A 24 -39.09 5.37 -49.14
C GLY A 24 -37.93 5.50 -50.15
N ARG A 25 -37.27 4.38 -50.48
CA ARG A 25 -36.52 4.03 -51.72
C ARG A 25 -35.43 4.99 -52.29
N ARG A 26 -34.21 4.42 -52.47
CA ARG A 26 -33.19 4.62 -53.54
C ARG A 26 -32.71 6.08 -53.80
N ALA A 27 -31.42 6.40 -53.94
CA ALA A 27 -30.21 5.60 -54.18
C ALA A 27 -28.93 6.47 -54.00
N SER A 28 -27.76 5.83 -54.18
CA SER A 28 -26.49 6.43 -54.64
C SER A 28 -25.60 7.19 -53.63
N ASN A 29 -24.36 6.67 -53.55
CA ASN A 29 -23.08 7.37 -53.41
C ASN A 29 -22.75 8.15 -52.12
N VAL A 30 -21.96 7.45 -51.28
CA VAL A 30 -20.71 7.90 -50.63
C VAL A 30 -20.37 9.39 -50.73
N ILE A 31 -20.24 10.04 -49.56
CA ILE A 31 -19.25 11.11 -49.33
C ILE A 31 -18.48 10.76 -48.06
N GLN A 32 -17.16 10.59 -48.17
CA GLN A 32 -16.25 10.59 -47.02
C GLN A 32 -16.10 12.03 -46.52
N VAL A 33 -16.30 12.25 -45.22
CA VAL A 33 -15.87 13.50 -44.57
C VAL A 33 -14.60 13.20 -43.79
N THR A 34 -13.46 13.61 -44.36
CA THR A 34 -12.16 13.63 -43.70
C THR A 34 -11.79 15.07 -43.36
N GLY A 35 -11.69 15.40 -42.07
CA GLY A 35 -11.15 16.68 -41.61
C GLY A 35 -11.71 17.12 -40.25
N PRO A 36 -10.87 17.66 -39.34
CA PRO A 36 -11.36 18.31 -38.12
C PRO A 36 -12.00 19.67 -38.42
N ILE A 37 -13.02 20.03 -37.66
CA ILE A 37 -13.70 21.33 -37.73
C ILE A 37 -12.85 22.35 -36.94
N PRO A 38 -12.52 23.53 -37.50
CA PRO A 38 -11.85 24.59 -36.75
C PRO A 38 -12.82 25.25 -35.76
N ILE A 39 -12.33 25.58 -34.57
CA ILE A 39 -12.99 26.44 -33.60
C ILE A 39 -12.19 27.74 -33.56
N ASP A 40 -12.78 28.84 -34.02
CA ASP A 40 -12.20 30.17 -33.85
C ASP A 40 -12.24 30.58 -32.37
N VAL A 41 -11.12 31.08 -31.87
CA VAL A 41 -10.99 31.71 -30.55
C VAL A 41 -10.47 33.13 -30.78
N PRO A 42 -11.13 34.19 -30.28
CA PRO A 42 -10.67 35.57 -30.48
C PRO A 42 -9.28 35.85 -29.89
N GLU A 43 -8.47 36.62 -30.62
CA GLU A 43 -7.13 37.09 -30.19
C GLU A 43 -7.22 38.39 -29.36
N ASP A 44 -7.48 38.30 -28.06
CA ASP A 44 -7.28 39.43 -27.12
C ASP A 44 -6.89 39.04 -25.67
N LEU A 45 -6.58 37.77 -25.41
CA LEU A 45 -5.87 37.35 -24.19
C LEU A 45 -4.72 36.37 -24.50
N ILE A 46 -3.49 36.88 -24.53
CA ILE A 46 -2.22 36.29 -24.01
C ILE A 46 -1.08 37.24 -24.45
N GLU A 47 -0.66 38.12 -23.54
CA GLU A 47 0.71 38.65 -23.54
C GLU A 47 1.44 38.05 -22.32
N GLY A 48 2.73 37.73 -22.48
CA GLY A 48 3.60 37.49 -21.32
C GLY A 48 4.11 36.07 -21.05
N LEU A 49 4.32 35.22 -22.06
CA LEU A 49 5.28 34.11 -21.96
C LEU A 49 6.14 34.00 -23.23
N GLY A 50 7.46 34.13 -23.05
CA GLY A 50 8.45 33.99 -24.13
C GLY A 50 8.60 32.54 -24.63
N PRO A 51 9.23 32.33 -25.79
CA PRO A 51 9.22 31.04 -26.49
C PRO A 51 9.99 29.94 -25.75
N VAL A 52 9.29 28.86 -25.42
CA VAL A 52 9.91 27.59 -24.99
C VAL A 52 10.51 26.91 -26.22
N THR A 53 11.83 27.03 -26.38
CA THR A 53 12.57 26.32 -27.44
C THR A 53 12.58 24.81 -27.19
N LYS A 54 12.11 24.03 -28.16
CA LYS A 54 12.22 22.56 -28.15
C LYS A 54 13.70 22.14 -28.14
N PRO A 55 14.09 21.08 -27.41
CA PRO A 55 15.42 20.50 -27.56
C PRO A 55 15.56 19.88 -28.97
N VAL A 56 16.48 20.41 -29.76
CA VAL A 56 16.91 19.83 -31.04
C VAL A 56 18.00 18.80 -30.74
N PHE A 57 17.78 17.55 -31.15
CA PHE A 57 18.87 16.57 -31.22
C PHE A 57 19.75 16.89 -32.43
N ALA A 58 21.04 17.17 -32.18
CA ALA A 58 22.07 17.21 -33.21
C ALA A 58 22.72 15.82 -33.35
N PRO A 59 23.17 15.43 -34.56
CA PRO A 59 23.72 14.10 -34.82
C PRO A 59 25.16 13.94 -34.31
N GLU A 60 25.61 12.69 -34.23
CA GLU A 60 27.01 12.33 -34.00
C GLU A 60 27.89 12.86 -35.14
N ASP A 61 29.10 13.32 -34.80
CA ASP A 61 30.21 13.46 -35.76
C ASP A 61 31.50 12.89 -35.14
N SER A 62 32.39 12.42 -36.00
CA SER A 62 33.45 11.47 -35.67
C SER A 62 34.79 11.82 -36.31
N SER A 63 35.72 12.38 -35.53
CA SER A 63 37.16 12.29 -35.86
C SER A 63 38.09 12.67 -34.69
N VAL A 64 38.83 11.66 -34.21
CA VAL A 64 40.27 11.61 -33.90
C VAL A 64 40.98 12.86 -33.31
N GLY A 65 41.72 12.65 -32.21
CA GLY A 65 42.66 13.65 -31.64
C GLY A 65 43.45 13.19 -30.42
N ASP A 66 44.28 12.15 -30.58
CA ASP A 66 45.46 11.72 -29.81
C ASP A 66 45.63 12.01 -28.29
N GLY A 67 45.96 10.94 -27.55
CA GLY A 67 47.11 10.94 -26.64
C GLY A 67 46.85 11.00 -25.13
N LEU A 68 46.93 9.85 -24.46
CA LEU A 68 47.83 9.53 -23.33
C LEU A 68 47.50 8.15 -22.74
N ASP A 69 48.51 7.30 -22.55
CA ASP A 69 48.36 5.88 -22.20
C ASP A 69 47.89 5.62 -20.75
N PRO A 70 47.04 4.59 -20.51
CA PRO A 70 46.76 4.06 -19.18
C PRO A 70 47.80 3.00 -18.74
N PRO A 71 48.10 2.87 -17.44
CA PRO A 71 49.06 1.90 -16.94
C PRO A 71 48.53 0.45 -16.96
N VAL A 72 49.36 -0.46 -17.47
CA VAL A 72 49.14 -1.91 -17.48
C VAL A 72 49.37 -2.52 -16.10
N ILE A 73 48.41 -3.29 -15.59
CA ILE A 73 48.63 -4.32 -14.55
C ILE A 73 48.04 -5.65 -15.04
N LYS A 74 48.77 -6.73 -14.75
CA LYS A 74 48.68 -8.04 -15.43
C LYS A 74 47.61 -8.97 -14.83
N ASP A 75 47.03 -9.80 -15.68
CA ASP A 75 46.37 -11.04 -15.29
C ASP A 75 47.39 -12.09 -14.81
N ASP A 76 46.98 -12.93 -13.85
CA ASP A 76 47.55 -14.26 -13.60
C ASP A 76 46.45 -15.17 -12.94
N PRO A 77 46.59 -16.52 -13.00
CA PRO A 77 45.45 -17.42 -13.29
C PRO A 77 44.86 -18.18 -12.06
N PRO A 78 43.81 -19.02 -12.21
CA PRO A 78 42.98 -19.45 -11.08
C PRO A 78 43.54 -20.66 -10.30
N SER A 79 43.48 -20.60 -8.97
CA SER A 79 43.83 -21.71 -8.09
C SER A 79 42.61 -22.60 -7.77
N ALA A 80 42.53 -23.73 -8.46
CA ALA A 80 41.68 -24.84 -8.02
C ALA A 80 42.44 -25.71 -7.01
N GLN A 81 41.89 -25.94 -5.81
CA GLN A 81 42.28 -27.08 -4.97
C GLN A 81 41.10 -27.70 -4.24
N ASN A 82 41.02 -29.04 -4.34
CA ASN A 82 40.00 -29.88 -3.74
C ASN A 82 40.05 -29.89 -2.20
N LYS A 83 38.89 -30.11 -1.58
CA LYS A 83 38.68 -31.31 -0.74
C LYS A 83 37.20 -31.63 -0.53
N ARG A 84 36.87 -32.92 -0.68
CA ARG A 84 35.63 -33.54 -0.17
C ARG A 84 35.66 -33.55 1.35
N ALA A 85 34.51 -33.36 2.01
CA ALA A 85 33.97 -34.30 2.99
C ALA A 85 32.55 -33.91 3.44
N ASP A 86 31.71 -34.93 3.53
CA ASP A 86 30.61 -35.16 4.48
C ASP A 86 29.36 -34.25 4.57
N HIS A 87 28.23 -34.93 4.33
CA HIS A 87 26.90 -34.58 4.84
C HIS A 87 26.91 -34.46 6.37
N ALA A 88 26.44 -33.31 6.88
CA ALA A 88 25.85 -33.22 8.21
C ALA A 88 24.66 -32.23 8.16
N GLN A 89 23.56 -32.60 8.82
CA GLN A 89 22.34 -31.78 8.87
C GLN A 89 22.56 -30.54 9.76
N GLY A 90 21.96 -29.40 9.38
CA GLY A 90 22.12 -28.15 10.11
C GLY A 90 21.07 -27.10 9.74
N GLN A 91 19.79 -27.36 10.01
CA GLN A 91 18.74 -26.35 9.93
C GLN A 91 18.90 -25.32 11.06
N HIS A 92 19.32 -24.08 10.76
CA HIS A 92 19.09 -22.94 11.67
C HIS A 92 18.92 -21.62 10.89
N GLY A 93 17.69 -21.36 10.44
CA GLY A 93 17.25 -20.00 10.13
C GLY A 93 16.95 -19.26 11.42
N VAL A 94 17.76 -18.25 11.76
CA VAL A 94 17.61 -17.50 13.02
C VAL A 94 16.54 -16.40 12.87
N ALA A 95 15.29 -16.75 13.15
CA ALA A 95 14.21 -15.80 13.28
C ALA A 95 14.32 -15.04 14.62
N PHE A 96 14.78 -13.80 14.60
CA PHE A 96 14.75 -12.91 15.77
C PHE A 96 13.34 -12.34 15.98
N TYR A 97 12.49 -13.08 16.71
CA TYR A 97 11.30 -12.51 17.35
C TYR A 97 11.45 -12.53 18.87
N GLY A 98 11.30 -11.35 19.48
CA GLY A 98 11.40 -11.17 20.93
C GLY A 98 10.26 -11.85 21.67
N LYS A 99 10.59 -12.62 22.72
CA LYS A 99 9.62 -13.24 23.62
C LYS A 99 8.66 -12.19 24.20
N ARG A 100 7.37 -12.32 23.94
CA ARG A 100 6.30 -11.78 24.82
C ARG A 100 5.40 -12.92 25.26
N ARG A 101 5.13 -12.97 26.57
CA ARG A 101 4.29 -14.00 27.20
C ARG A 101 2.85 -13.83 26.75
N ALA A 102 2.20 -14.94 26.40
CA ALA A 102 0.74 -14.97 26.28
C ALA A 102 0.11 -14.71 27.65
N VAL A 103 -0.87 -13.79 27.69
CA VAL A 103 -1.82 -13.67 28.80
C VAL A 103 -3.13 -14.26 28.29
N LEU A 104 -3.51 -15.42 28.82
CA LEU A 104 -4.82 -16.02 28.56
C LEU A 104 -5.90 -15.18 29.25
N LEU A 105 -6.83 -14.62 28.48
CA LEU A 105 -8.14 -14.25 29.02
C LEU A 105 -9.07 -15.46 28.87
N HIS A 106 -9.37 -16.12 30.00
CA HIS A 106 -10.41 -17.15 30.02
C HIS A 106 -11.80 -16.49 29.98
N ALA A 107 -12.56 -16.76 28.92
CA ALA A 107 -13.99 -16.50 28.90
C ALA A 107 -14.73 -17.60 29.68
N ALA A 108 -15.34 -17.24 30.80
CA ALA A 108 -16.19 -18.15 31.56
C ALA A 108 -17.61 -18.21 30.96
N ARG A 109 -18.05 -19.40 30.56
CA ARG A 109 -19.47 -19.75 30.38
C ARG A 109 -19.76 -20.94 31.30
N SER A 110 -20.78 -20.82 32.15
CA SER A 110 -21.24 -21.90 33.02
C SER A 110 -22.74 -22.13 32.88
N ALA A 111 -23.08 -23.38 32.63
CA ALA A 111 -24.40 -24.01 32.53
C ALA A 111 -24.12 -25.51 32.80
N GLN A 112 -24.86 -26.31 33.57
CA GLN A 112 -26.10 -26.18 34.35
C GLN A 112 -25.94 -26.97 35.67
N SER A 113 -26.87 -26.82 36.62
CA SER A 113 -27.29 -27.94 37.50
C SER A 113 -28.70 -27.70 38.05
N GLU A 114 -29.46 -28.77 38.26
CA GLU A 114 -30.88 -28.77 38.65
C GLU A 114 -31.11 -29.18 40.13
N ARG A 115 -32.39 -29.14 40.55
CA ARG A 115 -33.02 -29.58 41.83
C ARG A 115 -33.04 -28.57 42.97
N ALA A 116 -34.11 -28.45 43.78
CA ALA A 116 -35.52 -28.87 43.64
C ALA A 116 -36.38 -28.17 44.73
N ASN A 117 -37.70 -28.09 44.54
CA ASN A 117 -38.83 -28.08 45.52
C ASN A 117 -38.70 -27.39 46.91
N THR A 118 -39.71 -26.75 47.53
CA THR A 118 -41.09 -26.30 47.19
C THR A 118 -41.64 -25.58 48.44
N THR A 119 -42.32 -24.43 48.31
CA THR A 119 -43.45 -24.01 49.18
C THR A 119 -44.18 -22.78 48.61
N THR A 120 -45.48 -22.70 48.88
CA THR A 120 -46.49 -21.74 48.38
C THR A 120 -47.50 -21.43 49.51
N PRO A 121 -48.55 -20.59 49.35
CA PRO A 121 -48.65 -19.25 48.73
C PRO A 121 -49.51 -18.24 49.55
N ASP A 122 -49.52 -16.96 49.16
CA ASP A 122 -50.71 -16.05 49.11
C ASP A 122 -50.24 -14.68 48.54
N ARG A 123 -51.02 -13.71 48.04
CA ARG A 123 -52.24 -13.57 47.20
C ARG A 123 -52.66 -12.08 47.27
N GLY A 124 -53.20 -11.49 46.20
CA GLY A 124 -53.80 -10.14 46.18
C GLY A 124 -53.00 -9.10 45.36
N GLU A 125 -53.25 -8.87 44.07
CA GLU A 125 -54.34 -8.13 43.39
C GLU A 125 -54.14 -6.61 43.16
N THR A 126 -53.93 -6.27 41.88
CA THR A 126 -54.47 -5.14 41.09
C THR A 126 -54.26 -3.65 41.42
N ALA A 127 -53.76 -2.97 40.39
CA ALA A 127 -53.78 -1.55 40.02
C ALA A 127 -55.18 -0.84 40.13
N PRO A 128 -55.29 0.52 40.01
CA PRO A 128 -55.16 1.18 38.70
C PRO A 128 -54.64 2.66 38.68
N LYS A 129 -54.67 3.24 37.47
CA LYS A 129 -54.15 4.55 36.98
C LYS A 129 -55.29 5.54 36.68
N PRO A 130 -55.04 6.87 36.72
CA PRO A 130 -55.56 7.82 35.70
C PRO A 130 -54.45 8.76 35.16
N THR A 131 -54.38 9.32 33.94
CA THR A 131 -55.29 9.96 32.94
C THR A 131 -55.66 11.44 33.21
N ALA A 132 -55.86 12.24 32.14
CA ALA A 132 -55.49 13.67 32.08
C ALA A 132 -56.58 14.63 31.49
N LYS A 133 -56.22 15.94 31.33
CA LYS A 133 -56.92 17.12 30.70
C LYS A 133 -57.67 18.06 31.69
N SER A 134 -58.01 19.34 31.40
CA SER A 134 -57.35 20.49 30.72
C SER A 134 -58.22 21.79 30.84
N LYS A 135 -57.63 23.02 30.79
CA LYS A 135 -58.29 24.37 30.67
C LYS A 135 -59.02 24.89 31.93
N SER A 136 -59.22 26.19 32.23
CA SER A 136 -59.11 27.49 31.48
C SER A 136 -58.76 28.73 32.36
N LYS A 137 -58.51 29.89 31.72
CA LYS A 137 -58.15 31.26 32.24
C LYS A 137 -59.37 32.02 32.88
N PRO A 138 -59.23 33.20 33.56
CA PRO A 138 -58.89 34.52 32.95
C PRO A 138 -57.92 35.44 33.78
N GLN A 139 -57.80 36.72 33.38
CA GLN A 139 -56.74 37.71 33.70
C GLN A 139 -57.03 38.72 34.83
N SER A 140 -55.98 39.38 35.36
CA SER A 140 -55.92 40.85 35.52
C SER A 140 -54.45 41.38 35.57
N ASN A 141 -54.25 42.71 35.46
CA ASN A 141 -52.98 43.38 35.14
C ASN A 141 -52.28 44.04 36.36
N SER A 142 -50.96 44.30 36.29
CA SER A 142 -50.41 45.69 36.26
C SER A 142 -48.86 45.76 36.16
N THR A 143 -48.39 46.77 35.40
CA THR A 143 -47.14 47.60 35.52
C THR A 143 -45.89 47.02 36.24
N THR A 144 -44.65 47.15 35.73
CA THR A 144 -43.94 48.41 35.38
C THR A 144 -42.66 48.25 34.50
N ALA A 145 -42.28 49.33 33.81
CA ALA A 145 -40.91 49.81 33.50
C ALA A 145 -39.89 48.93 32.72
N ASP A 146 -39.84 49.19 31.41
CA ASP A 146 -38.66 49.42 30.54
C ASP A 146 -37.23 49.07 31.03
N LYS A 147 -36.60 48.10 30.33
CA LYS A 147 -35.18 48.13 29.93
C LYS A 147 -34.99 47.45 28.57
N THR A 148 -34.64 48.20 27.54
CA THR A 148 -34.24 47.69 26.22
C THR A 148 -32.87 46.98 26.27
N ALA A 149 -32.88 45.67 26.48
CA ALA A 149 -31.71 44.82 26.30
C ALA A 149 -31.68 44.23 24.88
N ALA A 150 -30.58 44.42 24.15
CA ALA A 150 -30.41 43.86 22.81
C ALA A 150 -30.42 42.32 22.84
N HIS A 151 -31.10 41.70 21.86
CA HIS A 151 -31.05 40.26 21.64
C HIS A 151 -29.60 39.80 21.36
N PRO A 152 -29.00 38.90 22.16
CA PRO A 152 -27.78 38.24 21.77
C PRO A 152 -28.11 37.24 20.66
N SER A 153 -27.71 37.56 19.43
CA SER A 153 -27.79 36.62 18.31
C SER A 153 -26.84 35.46 18.58
N LEU A 154 -27.39 34.26 18.77
CA LEU A 154 -26.66 33.00 18.90
C LEU A 154 -26.09 32.58 17.54
N HIS A 155 -25.11 33.34 17.04
CA HIS A 155 -24.17 32.84 16.05
C HIS A 155 -23.17 31.94 16.79
N PRO A 156 -22.99 30.67 16.40
CA PRO A 156 -21.84 29.92 16.86
C PRO A 156 -20.59 30.61 16.31
N SER A 157 -19.73 31.11 17.19
CA SER A 157 -18.41 31.62 16.82
C SER A 157 -17.68 30.58 15.96
N PRO A 158 -16.88 30.99 14.95
CA PRO A 158 -16.03 30.06 14.25
C PRO A 158 -15.16 29.33 15.27
N SER A 159 -15.20 27.99 15.24
CA SER A 159 -14.34 27.16 16.08
C SER A 159 -12.90 27.58 15.84
N SER A 160 -12.29 28.22 16.84
CA SER A 160 -10.89 28.61 16.79
C SER A 160 -10.07 27.34 16.52
N ALA A 161 -9.26 27.34 15.46
CA ALA A 161 -8.38 26.23 15.17
C ALA A 161 -7.57 25.86 16.44
N PRO A 162 -7.36 24.56 16.73
CA PRO A 162 -6.58 24.17 17.90
C PRO A 162 -5.20 24.84 17.87
N ALA A 163 -4.74 25.36 19.00
CA ALA A 163 -3.43 26.00 19.07
C ALA A 163 -2.31 24.97 18.83
N ASP A 164 -1.43 25.26 17.88
CA ASP A 164 -0.34 24.38 17.48
C ASP A 164 0.66 24.11 18.62
N CYS A 165 0.88 22.84 18.93
CA CYS A 165 2.10 22.42 19.61
C CYS A 165 3.24 22.29 18.60
N ILE A 166 3.97 23.38 18.38
CA ILE A 166 5.17 23.38 17.54
C ILE A 166 6.36 22.88 18.36
N PHE A 167 7.02 21.82 17.87
CA PHE A 167 8.24 21.25 18.45
C PHE A 167 9.40 21.34 17.45
N THR A 168 10.59 21.63 17.96
CA THR A 168 11.83 21.79 17.18
C THR A 168 12.96 20.84 17.62
N ASP A 169 12.73 20.07 18.68
CA ASP A 169 13.68 19.16 19.31
C ASP A 169 12.98 17.92 19.85
N LEU A 170 13.68 16.78 19.89
CA LEU A 170 13.12 15.51 20.35
C LEU A 170 12.69 15.53 21.85
N PRO A 171 13.50 16.04 22.80
CA PRO A 171 13.12 16.06 24.22
C PRO A 171 11.75 16.71 24.47
N THR A 172 11.46 17.84 23.82
CA THR A 172 10.18 18.54 23.97
C THR A 172 9.02 17.76 23.35
N VAL A 173 9.22 17.08 22.20
CA VAL A 173 8.22 16.14 21.64
C VAL A 173 7.89 15.06 22.66
N LEU A 174 8.90 14.37 23.18
CA LEU A 174 8.72 13.23 24.09
C LEU A 174 8.00 13.64 25.38
N ALA A 175 8.35 14.81 25.93
CA ALA A 175 7.75 15.33 27.15
C ALA A 175 6.29 15.81 26.97
N ARG A 176 5.93 16.37 25.79
CA ARG A 176 4.69 17.15 25.64
C ARG A 176 3.67 16.63 24.63
N LYS A 177 4.03 15.71 23.71
CA LYS A 177 3.13 15.20 22.65
C LYS A 177 1.74 14.76 23.14
N ARG A 178 1.65 14.17 24.34
CA ARG A 178 0.38 13.66 24.90
C ARG A 178 -0.56 14.74 25.41
N ALA A 179 -0.13 16.00 25.46
CA ALA A 179 -0.97 17.15 25.81
C ALA A 179 -1.54 17.87 24.58
N CYS A 180 -1.27 17.36 23.37
CA CYS A 180 -1.48 18.07 22.11
C CYS A 180 -2.35 17.28 21.12
N THR A 181 -3.37 17.95 20.57
CA THR A 181 -4.21 17.43 19.48
C THR A 181 -3.81 17.97 18.10
N HIS A 182 -2.98 19.01 18.05
CA HIS A 182 -2.36 19.52 16.82
C HIS A 182 -0.86 19.70 17.06
N ILE A 183 -0.04 18.90 16.38
CA ILE A 183 1.40 18.78 16.59
C ILE A 183 2.12 19.15 15.29
N VAL A 184 3.04 20.11 15.35
CA VAL A 184 3.93 20.47 14.23
C VAL A 184 5.36 20.10 14.60
N LEU A 185 5.97 19.22 13.81
CA LEU A 185 7.33 18.72 13.96
C LEU A 185 8.24 19.49 13.00
N ARG A 186 8.78 20.62 13.44
CA ARG A 186 9.53 21.56 12.60
C ARG A 186 11.03 21.31 12.65
N ASN A 187 11.61 20.89 11.52
CA ASN A 187 13.05 20.67 11.35
C ASN A 187 13.69 19.77 12.43
N ILE A 188 12.95 18.75 12.90
CA ILE A 188 13.40 17.87 13.99
C ILE A 188 14.71 17.17 13.61
N LYS A 189 15.70 17.27 14.49
CA LYS A 189 16.95 16.49 14.42
C LYS A 189 16.89 15.42 15.51
N VAL A 190 16.63 14.18 15.12
CA VAL A 190 16.60 13.02 16.01
C VAL A 190 18.06 12.60 16.27
N PRO A 191 18.50 12.45 17.54
CA PRO A 191 19.85 12.01 17.84
C PRO A 191 20.19 10.61 17.32
N ALA A 192 21.48 10.27 17.35
CA ALA A 192 21.97 8.97 16.92
C ALA A 192 21.49 7.85 17.86
N GLY A 193 20.85 6.81 17.32
CA GLY A 193 20.36 5.68 18.12
C GLY A 193 19.04 5.94 18.85
N GLU A 194 18.37 7.06 18.60
CA GLU A 194 17.10 7.44 19.22
C GLU A 194 15.92 7.38 18.25
N THR A 195 14.71 7.20 18.78
CA THR A 195 13.46 7.15 18.02
C THR A 195 12.66 8.44 18.23
N LEU A 196 12.12 9.00 17.14
CA LEU A 196 11.01 9.93 17.19
C LEU A 196 9.73 9.17 17.59
N ASP A 197 9.50 9.05 18.90
CA ASP A 197 8.37 8.33 19.45
C ASP A 197 7.10 9.20 19.44
N LEU A 198 6.15 8.82 18.58
CA LEU A 198 4.79 9.37 18.46
C LEU A 198 3.73 8.35 18.94
N ASN A 199 4.10 7.42 19.82
CA ASN A 199 3.19 6.43 20.39
C ASN A 199 2.25 7.04 21.45
N ASN A 200 1.04 6.49 21.56
CA ASN A 200 0.00 6.86 22.53
C ASN A 200 -0.36 8.36 22.46
N LEU A 201 -0.68 8.85 21.26
CA LEU A 201 -1.26 10.19 21.09
C LEU A 201 -2.73 10.20 21.53
N GLN A 202 -3.29 11.39 21.74
CA GLN A 202 -4.72 11.51 21.98
C GLN A 202 -5.49 11.11 20.72
N ALA A 203 -6.69 10.55 20.88
CA ALA A 203 -7.52 10.22 19.73
C ALA A 203 -7.91 11.50 18.98
N GLY A 204 -7.78 11.49 17.65
CA GLY A 204 -7.98 12.69 16.83
C GLY A 204 -6.75 13.60 16.69
N THR A 205 -5.60 13.28 17.29
CA THR A 205 -4.39 14.09 17.13
C THR A 205 -3.93 14.14 15.67
N GLN A 206 -3.66 15.36 15.19
CA GLN A 206 -3.02 15.62 13.91
C GLN A 206 -1.52 15.88 14.12
N VAL A 207 -0.68 15.28 13.29
CA VAL A 207 0.77 15.45 13.27
C VAL A 207 1.19 15.96 11.89
N ILE A 208 1.94 17.04 11.86
CA ILE A 208 2.43 17.70 10.65
C ILE A 208 3.96 17.71 10.69
N PHE A 209 4.61 17.06 9.74
CA PHE A 209 6.05 17.19 9.51
C PHE A 209 6.32 18.48 8.71
N ASP A 210 7.19 19.34 9.21
CA ASP A 210 7.44 20.67 8.65
C ASP A 210 8.94 20.91 8.45
N GLY A 211 9.34 21.38 7.26
CA GLY A 211 10.75 21.47 6.88
C GLY A 211 11.45 20.10 6.75
N ASN A 212 12.72 20.01 7.17
CA ASN A 212 13.54 18.80 7.00
C ASN A 212 13.76 18.05 8.33
N THR A 213 13.19 16.86 8.47
CA THR A 213 13.43 15.95 9.60
C THR A 213 14.59 15.01 9.30
N THR A 214 15.56 14.92 10.22
CA THR A 214 16.82 14.16 10.01
C THR A 214 17.21 13.33 11.23
N PHE A 215 18.12 12.37 11.05
CA PHE A 215 18.49 11.36 12.06
C PHE A 215 20.01 11.22 12.20
N GLY A 216 20.51 11.10 13.44
CA GLY A 216 21.91 10.77 13.71
C GLY A 216 22.27 9.34 13.29
N TYR A 217 23.55 9.10 12.99
CA TYR A 217 24.03 7.78 12.58
C TYR A 217 24.36 6.89 13.78
N ALA A 218 23.74 5.71 13.83
CA ALA A 218 24.12 4.59 14.71
C ALA A 218 23.78 3.27 13.99
N GLU A 219 24.48 2.19 14.29
CA GLU A 219 24.14 0.86 13.78
C GLU A 219 23.25 0.11 14.77
N TRP A 220 21.94 0.16 14.54
CA TRP A 220 20.90 -0.33 15.45
C TRP A 220 19.62 -0.67 14.67
N PRO A 221 18.70 -1.50 15.21
CA PRO A 221 17.53 -1.97 14.46
C PRO A 221 16.39 -0.93 14.33
N GLY A 222 16.48 0.20 15.04
CA GLY A 222 15.45 1.23 15.06
C GLY A 222 14.17 0.79 15.81
N PRO A 223 13.01 1.37 15.48
CA PRO A 223 12.75 2.24 14.33
C PRO A 223 13.24 3.68 14.53
N LEU A 224 13.37 4.43 13.43
CA LEU A 224 13.70 5.86 13.47
C LEU A 224 12.48 6.74 13.83
N ILE A 225 11.30 6.42 13.29
CA ILE A 225 10.00 6.99 13.69
C ILE A 225 9.07 5.85 14.12
N THR A 226 8.28 6.05 15.17
CA THR A 226 7.19 5.13 15.53
C THR A 226 5.92 5.90 15.85
N VAL A 227 4.77 5.39 15.41
CA VAL A 227 3.44 5.81 15.87
C VAL A 227 2.66 4.54 16.22
N SER A 228 2.08 4.49 17.43
CA SER A 228 1.39 3.30 17.90
C SER A 228 0.33 3.53 18.96
N SER A 229 -0.52 2.53 19.18
CA SER A 229 -1.53 2.47 20.24
C SER A 229 -2.38 3.74 20.29
N SER A 230 -2.88 4.15 19.13
CA SER A 230 -3.59 5.42 18.94
C SER A 230 -4.72 5.23 17.91
N ASN A 231 -5.74 6.09 17.95
CA ASN A 231 -6.93 5.98 17.11
C ASN A 231 -7.27 7.33 16.47
N SER A 232 -7.80 7.33 15.25
CA SER A 232 -8.17 8.54 14.51
C SER A 232 -7.03 9.56 14.35
N ILE A 233 -5.79 9.08 14.17
CA ILE A 233 -4.61 9.93 13.97
C ILE A 233 -4.48 10.33 12.51
N THR A 234 -4.14 11.59 12.27
CA THR A 234 -3.78 12.08 10.93
C THR A 234 -2.32 12.50 10.93
N VAL A 235 -1.52 11.96 10.01
CA VAL A 235 -0.10 12.32 9.81
C VAL A 235 0.06 12.91 8.41
N THR A 236 0.64 14.11 8.34
CA THR A 236 0.82 14.88 7.10
C THR A 236 2.20 15.52 7.01
N GLY A 237 2.58 15.98 5.82
CA GLY A 237 3.74 16.84 5.59
C GLY A 237 3.31 18.19 5.03
N SER A 238 3.94 19.28 5.49
CA SER A 238 3.83 20.59 4.85
C SER A 238 4.34 20.53 3.40
N PRO A 239 3.91 21.44 2.50
CA PRO A 239 4.51 21.59 1.18
C PRO A 239 6.04 21.74 1.26
N GLY A 240 6.78 20.87 0.57
CA GLY A 240 8.25 20.84 0.60
C GLY A 240 8.88 20.20 1.85
N ALA A 241 8.09 19.68 2.80
CA ALA A 241 8.62 18.95 3.94
C ALA A 241 9.20 17.59 3.50
N VAL A 242 10.34 17.22 4.10
CA VAL A 242 11.06 15.97 3.80
C VAL A 242 11.47 15.30 5.10
N ILE A 243 11.31 13.98 5.15
CA ILE A 243 11.90 13.11 6.16
C ILE A 243 13.13 12.46 5.50
N ASP A 244 14.31 13.06 5.70
CA ASP A 244 15.56 12.60 5.11
C ASP A 244 16.32 11.70 6.10
N TYR A 245 16.30 10.40 5.81
CA TYR A 245 16.97 9.41 6.64
C TYR A 245 18.48 9.29 6.33
N GLN A 246 18.93 9.82 5.19
CA GLN A 246 20.35 9.80 4.76
C GLN A 246 20.95 8.38 4.79
N GLY A 247 20.21 7.42 4.23
CA GLY A 247 20.44 5.97 4.31
C GLY A 247 21.79 5.50 3.77
N ALA A 248 22.41 6.25 2.87
CA ALA A 248 23.74 5.97 2.30
C ALA A 248 24.84 5.74 3.36
N ARG A 249 24.66 6.23 4.59
CA ARG A 249 25.56 5.97 5.72
C ARG A 249 25.56 4.48 6.15
N TRP A 250 24.44 3.78 5.95
CA TRP A 250 24.25 2.36 6.27
C TRP A 250 24.36 1.41 5.08
N TRP A 251 24.08 1.88 3.85
CA TRP A 251 24.00 1.03 2.67
C TRP A 251 25.32 0.32 2.34
N ASP A 252 25.23 -1.01 2.17
CA ASP A 252 26.36 -1.94 2.02
C ASP A 252 26.06 -3.11 1.06
N GLY A 253 24.98 -3.01 0.27
CA GLY A 253 24.48 -4.04 -0.64
C GLY A 253 23.82 -5.25 0.04
N LYS A 254 23.80 -5.32 1.38
CA LYS A 254 23.31 -6.49 2.14
C LYS A 254 21.95 -6.25 2.83
N GLY A 255 21.51 -5.01 2.93
CA GLY A 255 20.18 -4.65 3.42
C GLY A 255 19.92 -5.18 4.83
N GLY A 256 18.76 -5.80 5.04
CA GLY A 256 18.41 -6.45 6.31
C GLY A 256 18.99 -7.85 6.51
N LYS A 257 19.69 -8.42 5.50
CA LYS A 257 20.17 -9.82 5.49
C LYS A 257 21.60 -9.98 6.02
N GLY A 258 22.30 -8.88 6.31
CA GLY A 258 23.64 -8.89 6.90
C GLY A 258 24.37 -7.56 6.76
N GLY A 259 25.67 -7.58 7.08
CA GLY A 259 26.50 -6.37 7.09
C GLY A 259 26.20 -5.48 8.29
N LYS A 260 26.11 -4.15 8.07
CA LYS A 260 25.77 -3.18 9.10
C LYS A 260 24.37 -3.42 9.66
N THR A 261 24.14 -3.13 10.94
CA THR A 261 22.76 -3.10 11.49
C THR A 261 22.07 -1.81 11.05
N LYS A 262 20.93 -1.93 10.38
CA LYS A 262 20.24 -0.81 9.72
C LYS A 262 18.86 -0.59 10.35
N PRO A 263 18.49 0.64 10.75
CA PRO A 263 17.23 0.87 11.43
C PRO A 263 16.05 0.95 10.44
N ARG A 264 14.91 0.33 10.80
CA ARG A 264 13.65 0.50 10.06
C ARG A 264 13.19 1.96 10.13
N ALA A 265 12.69 2.51 9.03
CA ALA A 265 12.49 3.96 8.92
C ALA A 265 11.24 4.47 9.67
N PHE A 266 10.05 3.95 9.35
CA PHE A 266 8.79 4.35 9.97
C PHE A 266 7.98 3.13 10.40
N ARG A 267 7.78 2.95 11.71
CA ARG A 267 6.90 1.92 12.27
C ARG A 267 5.51 2.48 12.56
N VAL A 268 4.49 1.74 12.15
CA VAL A 268 3.07 2.03 12.39
C VAL A 268 2.45 0.78 13.01
N GLU A 269 2.09 0.82 14.30
CA GLU A 269 1.71 -0.37 15.06
C GLU A 269 0.43 -0.14 15.87
N SER A 270 -0.61 -0.94 15.69
CA SER A 270 -1.91 -0.73 16.39
C SER A 270 -2.46 0.69 16.23
N LEU A 271 -2.50 1.17 14.98
CA LEU A 271 -2.96 2.51 14.60
C LEU A 271 -4.28 2.44 13.83
N ASP A 272 -5.39 2.68 14.52
CA ASP A 272 -6.73 2.43 13.97
C ASP A 272 -7.43 3.68 13.45
N ASN A 273 -8.32 3.52 12.46
CA ASN A 273 -9.17 4.57 11.87
C ASN A 273 -8.39 5.83 11.44
N SER A 274 -7.15 5.64 10.99
CA SER A 274 -6.13 6.68 10.86
C SER A 274 -5.71 6.92 9.40
N ARG A 275 -5.03 8.03 9.14
CA ARG A 275 -4.53 8.38 7.81
C ARG A 275 -3.13 8.98 7.85
N ILE A 276 -2.24 8.45 7.03
CA ILE A 276 -0.88 8.96 6.79
C ILE A 276 -0.83 9.40 5.34
N SER A 277 -0.45 10.66 5.06
CA SER A 277 -0.55 11.19 3.70
C SER A 277 0.40 12.33 3.38
N GLY A 278 0.73 12.51 2.10
CA GLY A 278 1.51 13.66 1.64
C GLY A 278 2.94 13.74 2.19
N LEU A 279 3.45 12.65 2.78
CA LEU A 279 4.82 12.60 3.28
C LEU A 279 5.80 12.37 2.13
N THR A 280 6.97 13.01 2.21
CA THR A 280 8.14 12.65 1.39
C THR A 280 9.20 12.00 2.27
N LEU A 281 9.42 10.70 2.09
CA LEU A 281 10.49 9.93 2.74
C LEU A 281 11.65 9.81 1.76
N ARG A 282 12.86 10.19 2.17
CA ARG A 282 14.07 10.12 1.32
C ARG A 282 15.13 9.21 1.94
N ASN A 283 15.71 8.36 1.10
CA ASN A 283 16.90 7.55 1.37
C ASN A 283 16.78 6.74 2.67
N THR A 284 15.77 5.86 2.78
CA THR A 284 15.56 4.98 3.94
C THR A 284 16.73 3.97 4.08
N PRO A 285 17.17 3.63 5.31
CA PRO A 285 18.31 2.72 5.50
C PRO A 285 18.00 1.28 5.05
N VAL A 286 16.76 0.85 5.25
CA VAL A 286 16.08 -0.38 4.83
C VAL A 286 14.58 -0.04 4.66
N PHE A 287 13.65 -0.96 4.95
CA PHE A 287 12.19 -0.81 4.97
C PHE A 287 11.69 0.60 5.34
N ALA A 288 10.84 1.17 4.48
CA ALA A 288 10.24 2.50 4.66
C ALA A 288 9.10 2.46 5.69
N PHE A 289 7.94 1.88 5.35
CA PHE A 289 6.85 1.66 6.31
C PHE A 289 6.79 0.20 6.77
N SER A 290 6.80 0.00 8.08
CA SER A 290 6.52 -1.29 8.72
C SER A 290 5.20 -1.20 9.48
N ILE A 291 4.16 -1.82 8.95
CA ILE A 291 2.76 -1.64 9.36
C ILE A 291 2.27 -2.93 10.02
N SER A 292 1.92 -2.88 11.30
CA SER A 292 1.50 -4.04 12.07
C SER A 292 0.24 -3.80 12.91
N GLY A 293 -0.61 -4.83 13.03
CA GLY A 293 -1.71 -4.86 14.01
C GLY A 293 -2.76 -3.74 13.88
N SER A 294 -2.87 -3.11 12.71
CA SER A 294 -3.66 -1.87 12.50
C SER A 294 -4.92 -2.11 11.66
N ALA A 295 -5.98 -1.34 11.91
CA ALA A 295 -7.26 -1.46 11.21
C ALA A 295 -7.79 -0.13 10.65
N TYR A 296 -8.40 -0.16 9.46
CA TYR A 296 -9.01 1.02 8.81
C TYR A 296 -8.00 2.18 8.62
N LEU A 297 -6.80 1.84 8.13
CA LEU A 297 -5.67 2.76 8.00
C LEU A 297 -5.38 3.08 6.53
N THR A 298 -5.28 4.37 6.20
CA THR A 298 -5.03 4.86 4.84
C THR A 298 -3.63 5.46 4.69
N PHE A 299 -2.90 5.06 3.65
CA PHE A 299 -1.66 5.65 3.16
C PHE A 299 -1.92 6.29 1.79
N GLU A 300 -1.75 7.61 1.66
CA GLU A 300 -2.18 8.34 0.46
C GLU A 300 -1.25 9.48 0.03
N GLY A 301 -0.88 9.53 -1.25
CA GLY A 301 -0.09 10.63 -1.81
C GLY A 301 1.33 10.72 -1.22
N ILE A 302 1.87 9.61 -0.72
CA ILE A 302 3.21 9.53 -0.14
C ILE A 302 4.23 9.33 -1.26
N THR A 303 5.36 10.02 -1.17
CA THR A 303 6.55 9.77 -2.00
C THR A 303 7.61 9.07 -1.16
N ILE A 304 8.06 7.91 -1.60
CA ILE A 304 9.23 7.20 -1.07
C ILE A 304 10.30 7.29 -2.15
N ASP A 305 11.36 8.05 -1.89
CA ASP A 305 12.46 8.27 -2.83
C ASP A 305 13.77 7.64 -2.32
N ASN A 306 14.07 6.44 -2.81
CA ASN A 306 15.32 5.74 -2.58
C ASN A 306 16.16 5.58 -3.88
N LYS A 307 16.03 6.49 -4.86
CA LYS A 307 16.78 6.39 -6.14
C LYS A 307 18.30 6.29 -5.92
N ASP A 308 18.85 7.00 -4.93
CA ASP A 308 20.27 6.95 -4.59
C ASP A 308 20.72 5.55 -4.13
N GLY A 309 19.80 4.74 -3.58
CA GLY A 309 20.08 3.36 -3.16
C GLY A 309 20.34 2.40 -4.33
N ALA A 310 19.72 2.66 -5.48
CA ALA A 310 19.95 1.87 -6.69
C ALA A 310 21.33 2.13 -7.33
N VAL A 311 22.01 3.23 -6.97
CA VAL A 311 23.32 3.57 -7.55
C VAL A 311 24.39 2.61 -7.02
N GLY A 312 24.82 1.70 -7.91
CA GLY A 312 25.81 0.66 -7.58
C GLY A 312 25.28 -0.41 -6.61
N ASP A 313 23.97 -0.69 -6.65
CA ASP A 313 23.29 -1.75 -5.89
C ASP A 313 23.55 -1.72 -4.36
N ARG A 314 23.74 -0.51 -3.80
CA ARG A 314 24.11 -0.33 -2.39
C ARG A 314 22.92 -0.43 -1.43
N GLY A 315 21.77 0.10 -1.84
CA GLY A 315 20.51 -0.01 -1.13
C GLY A 315 19.87 -1.37 -1.37
N HIS A 316 19.43 -2.06 -0.33
CA HIS A 316 18.78 -3.37 -0.42
C HIS A 316 17.77 -3.54 0.73
N ASN A 317 16.66 -4.23 0.48
CA ASN A 317 15.51 -4.34 1.40
C ASN A 317 15.00 -2.96 1.85
N GLN A 318 14.75 -2.09 0.86
CA GLN A 318 14.21 -0.73 1.03
C GLN A 318 12.69 -0.67 0.77
N ASP A 319 11.99 -1.76 1.12
CA ASP A 319 10.60 -2.03 0.81
C ASP A 319 9.67 -0.85 1.16
N GLY A 320 8.71 -0.54 0.30
CA GLY A 320 7.83 0.62 0.45
C GLY A 320 6.86 0.46 1.62
N PHE A 321 6.02 -0.57 1.57
CA PHE A 321 5.00 -0.86 2.58
C PHE A 321 5.00 -2.34 2.97
N ASP A 322 5.55 -2.68 4.14
CA ASP A 322 5.37 -3.97 4.80
C ASP A 322 4.03 -3.98 5.57
N VAL A 323 3.14 -4.94 5.32
CA VAL A 323 1.83 -5.06 6.00
C VAL A 323 1.68 -6.42 6.68
N ALA A 324 1.50 -6.45 8.01
CA ALA A 324 1.31 -7.68 8.79
C ALA A 324 0.21 -7.55 9.86
N HIS A 325 -0.57 -8.60 10.08
CA HIS A 325 -1.66 -8.69 11.06
C HIS A 325 -2.67 -7.51 10.99
N CYS A 326 -2.98 -7.02 9.79
CA CYS A 326 -3.81 -5.81 9.59
C CYS A 326 -5.20 -6.09 8.99
N GLN A 327 -6.13 -5.14 9.10
CA GLN A 327 -7.46 -5.21 8.48
C GLN A 327 -7.87 -3.89 7.78
N ASP A 328 -8.43 -3.98 6.57
CA ASP A 328 -8.95 -2.84 5.79
C ASP A 328 -7.90 -1.72 5.62
N ILE A 329 -6.74 -2.09 5.09
CA ILE A 329 -5.63 -1.17 4.79
C ILE A 329 -5.78 -0.66 3.36
N LEU A 330 -5.76 0.66 3.19
CA LEU A 330 -5.80 1.34 1.89
C LEU A 330 -4.47 2.01 1.63
N VAL A 331 -3.74 1.56 0.61
CA VAL A 331 -2.50 2.18 0.13
C VAL A 331 -2.77 2.69 -1.29
N ARG A 332 -2.94 4.00 -1.45
CA ARG A 332 -3.34 4.59 -2.75
C ARG A 332 -2.56 5.81 -3.20
N SER A 333 -2.43 5.96 -4.53
CA SER A 333 -1.89 7.18 -5.14
C SER A 333 -0.49 7.55 -4.64
N ASN A 334 0.33 6.57 -4.26
CA ASN A 334 1.68 6.76 -3.78
C ASN A 334 2.70 6.62 -4.91
N THR A 335 3.87 7.23 -4.74
CA THR A 335 5.02 7.18 -5.65
C THR A 335 6.17 6.51 -4.93
N VAL A 336 6.62 5.35 -5.40
CA VAL A 336 7.66 4.55 -4.73
C VAL A 336 8.82 4.27 -5.68
N TYR A 337 9.99 4.83 -5.36
CA TYR A 337 11.28 4.43 -5.89
C TYR A 337 11.98 3.58 -4.83
N SER A 338 12.24 2.31 -5.11
CA SER A 338 12.86 1.37 -4.17
C SER A 338 13.67 0.28 -4.88
N THR A 339 14.59 -0.35 -4.15
CA THR A 339 15.36 -1.53 -4.55
C THR A 339 14.78 -2.86 -4.03
N ASP A 340 13.58 -2.83 -3.43
CA ASP A 340 12.85 -4.05 -3.02
C ASP A 340 11.32 -3.89 -3.26
N ASP A 341 10.46 -4.69 -2.62
CA ASP A 341 9.01 -4.70 -2.87
C ASP A 341 8.37 -3.29 -2.72
N CYS A 342 7.48 -2.93 -3.66
CA CYS A 342 6.69 -1.70 -3.57
C CYS A 342 5.67 -1.80 -2.42
N ILE A 343 5.05 -2.97 -2.30
CA ILE A 343 4.26 -3.41 -1.15
C ILE A 343 4.53 -4.91 -0.91
N ALA A 344 4.71 -5.30 0.35
CA ALA A 344 4.81 -6.68 0.79
C ALA A 344 3.72 -6.95 1.85
N VAL A 345 2.67 -7.69 1.47
CA VAL A 345 1.61 -8.10 2.41
C VAL A 345 1.99 -9.46 3.00
N ASN A 346 2.32 -9.49 4.27
CA ASN A 346 2.74 -10.69 5.00
C ASN A 346 1.58 -11.37 5.75
N SER A 347 0.61 -10.59 6.20
CA SER A 347 -0.70 -11.09 6.64
C SER A 347 -1.69 -9.93 6.78
N ALA A 348 -2.86 -10.05 6.18
CA ALA A 348 -3.91 -9.04 6.30
C ALA A 348 -5.23 -9.48 5.68
N ARG A 349 -6.32 -8.86 6.13
CA ARG A 349 -7.64 -8.98 5.51
C ARG A 349 -8.07 -7.65 4.89
N LYS A 350 -8.52 -7.68 3.63
CA LYS A 350 -8.94 -6.50 2.84
C LYS A 350 -7.84 -5.44 2.63
N VAL A 351 -6.67 -5.83 2.11
CA VAL A 351 -5.69 -4.82 1.63
C VAL A 351 -6.12 -4.31 0.26
N ARG A 352 -6.07 -3.00 0.07
CA ARG A 352 -6.36 -2.32 -1.21
C ARG A 352 -5.14 -1.50 -1.62
N PHE A 353 -4.42 -1.95 -2.64
CA PHE A 353 -3.27 -1.27 -3.24
C PHE A 353 -3.68 -0.68 -4.59
N LEU A 354 -4.04 0.61 -4.61
CA LEU A 354 -4.77 1.25 -5.71
C LEU A 354 -4.01 2.45 -6.31
N ASP A 355 -3.95 2.57 -7.63
CA ASP A 355 -3.50 3.81 -8.30
C ASP A 355 -2.06 4.25 -7.96
N ASN A 356 -1.18 3.33 -7.54
CA ASN A 356 0.20 3.65 -7.15
C ASN A 356 1.17 3.56 -8.34
N PHE A 357 2.24 4.35 -8.28
CA PHE A 357 3.40 4.23 -9.16
C PHE A 357 4.58 3.60 -8.42
N CYS A 358 5.16 2.55 -9.00
CA CYS A 358 6.32 1.84 -8.48
C CYS A 358 7.44 1.83 -9.53
N TYR A 359 8.63 2.31 -9.20
CA TYR A 359 9.79 2.31 -10.09
C TYR A 359 10.98 1.55 -9.49
N GLY A 360 11.59 0.66 -10.27
CA GLY A 360 12.79 -0.09 -9.87
C GLY A 360 12.56 -1.22 -8.85
N THR A 361 11.34 -1.36 -8.34
CA THR A 361 10.95 -2.21 -7.22
C THR A 361 10.95 -3.72 -7.52
N HIS A 362 10.67 -4.54 -6.50
CA HIS A 362 10.26 -5.94 -6.67
C HIS A 362 8.73 -6.12 -6.80
N GLY A 363 8.01 -5.07 -7.20
CA GLY A 363 6.60 -5.12 -7.58
C GLY A 363 5.64 -5.11 -6.39
N ALA A 364 4.39 -5.52 -6.65
CA ALA A 364 3.36 -5.71 -5.64
C ALA A 364 3.31 -7.18 -5.22
N SER A 365 3.75 -7.45 -3.98
CA SER A 365 3.92 -8.80 -3.44
C SER A 365 2.89 -9.14 -2.36
N LEU A 366 2.16 -10.22 -2.57
CA LEU A 366 1.44 -10.94 -1.51
C LEU A 366 2.35 -12.09 -1.05
N ALA A 367 2.89 -11.96 0.15
CA ALA A 367 4.03 -12.72 0.62
C ALA A 367 3.76 -13.31 2.01
N PRO A 368 2.82 -14.26 2.16
CA PRO A 368 2.46 -14.74 3.48
C PRO A 368 3.67 -15.37 4.19
N LEU A 369 3.98 -14.88 5.39
CA LEU A 369 5.11 -15.28 6.20
C LEU A 369 4.66 -15.50 7.65
N GLY A 370 5.27 -16.47 8.34
CA GLY A 370 5.08 -16.74 9.76
C GLY A 370 3.66 -17.14 10.14
N HIS A 371 3.08 -18.13 9.45
CA HIS A 371 1.64 -18.47 9.56
C HIS A 371 0.72 -17.35 9.03
N GLY A 372 1.21 -16.60 8.04
CA GLY A 372 0.50 -15.48 7.43
C GLY A 372 -0.72 -15.92 6.62
N ILE A 373 -1.84 -15.22 6.85
CA ILE A 373 -3.09 -15.37 6.10
C ILE A 373 -3.36 -14.06 5.36
N ILE A 374 -3.65 -14.14 4.07
CA ILE A 374 -3.99 -12.98 3.21
C ILE A 374 -5.37 -13.22 2.58
N GLU A 375 -6.33 -12.37 2.90
CA GLU A 375 -7.71 -12.50 2.45
C GLU A 375 -8.26 -11.22 1.81
N HIS A 376 -9.02 -11.36 0.73
CA HIS A 376 -9.77 -10.25 0.09
C HIS A 376 -8.88 -9.08 -0.37
N ALA A 377 -7.67 -9.37 -0.85
CA ALA A 377 -6.75 -8.34 -1.33
C ALA A 377 -7.11 -7.88 -2.76
N LEU A 378 -7.06 -6.56 -2.99
CA LEU A 378 -7.25 -5.93 -4.29
C LEU A 378 -6.01 -5.11 -4.65
N VAL A 379 -5.34 -5.49 -5.72
CA VAL A 379 -4.19 -4.78 -6.32
C VAL A 379 -4.67 -4.24 -7.66
N GLN A 380 -4.95 -2.93 -7.75
CA GLN A 380 -5.66 -2.36 -8.91
C GLN A 380 -5.06 -1.06 -9.46
N ASN A 381 -5.04 -0.95 -10.80
CA ASN A 381 -4.69 0.29 -11.54
C ASN A 381 -3.32 0.87 -11.17
N ASN A 382 -2.38 0.02 -10.73
CA ASN A 382 -1.02 0.45 -10.43
C ASN A 382 -0.17 0.44 -11.71
N TYR A 383 0.83 1.33 -11.78
CA TYR A 383 1.84 1.33 -12.84
C TYR A 383 3.21 0.96 -12.26
N ILE A 384 3.82 -0.11 -12.77
CA ILE A 384 5.10 -0.63 -12.29
C ILE A 384 6.12 -0.58 -13.44
N ASP A 385 7.16 0.24 -13.31
CA ASP A 385 8.17 0.45 -14.34
C ASP A 385 9.57 0.00 -13.87
N GLY A 386 10.16 -0.93 -14.61
CA GLY A 386 11.46 -1.51 -14.31
C GLY A 386 11.45 -2.42 -13.08
N GLY A 387 12.63 -2.63 -12.50
CA GLY A 387 12.79 -3.53 -11.36
C GLY A 387 12.76 -5.01 -11.74
N LEU A 388 12.65 -5.90 -10.73
CA LEU A 388 12.73 -7.35 -10.96
C LEU A 388 11.38 -7.97 -11.30
N TYR A 389 10.30 -7.52 -10.66
CA TYR A 389 9.00 -8.19 -10.67
C TYR A 389 7.86 -7.18 -10.76
N ALA A 390 6.71 -7.56 -11.33
CA ALA A 390 5.50 -6.72 -11.30
C ALA A 390 4.44 -7.22 -10.31
N LEU A 391 3.81 -8.36 -10.56
CA LEU A 391 2.72 -8.87 -9.72
C LEU A 391 3.10 -10.23 -9.12
N ARG A 392 2.99 -10.38 -7.80
CA ARG A 392 3.56 -11.55 -7.12
C ARG A 392 2.70 -12.13 -6.01
N ILE A 393 2.66 -13.47 -5.96
CA ILE A 393 2.32 -14.26 -4.77
C ILE A 393 3.51 -15.17 -4.44
N LYS A 394 4.06 -15.10 -3.23
CA LYS A 394 5.24 -15.89 -2.81
C LYS A 394 5.08 -16.46 -1.40
N ALA A 395 5.10 -17.78 -1.25
CA ALA A 395 5.17 -18.45 0.05
C ALA A 395 6.45 -19.29 0.14
N ALA A 396 7.08 -19.31 1.32
CA ALA A 396 8.27 -20.11 1.54
C ALA A 396 7.94 -21.61 1.51
N LYS A 397 8.92 -22.44 1.12
CA LYS A 397 8.73 -23.90 1.10
C LYS A 397 8.48 -24.41 2.53
N ASP A 398 7.48 -25.29 2.67
CA ASP A 398 7.06 -25.97 3.89
C ASP A 398 6.49 -25.07 5.00
N GLU A 399 6.43 -23.76 4.78
CA GLU A 399 5.75 -22.82 5.67
C GLU A 399 4.23 -22.97 5.55
N TYR A 400 3.54 -22.94 6.69
CA TYR A 400 2.08 -22.90 6.73
C TYR A 400 1.62 -21.47 6.50
N ALA A 401 0.70 -21.26 5.55
CA ALA A 401 0.24 -19.95 5.13
C ALA A 401 -1.08 -20.08 4.35
N SER A 402 -1.74 -18.97 3.99
CA SER A 402 -2.74 -19.02 2.93
C SER A 402 -2.94 -17.68 2.21
N VAL A 403 -3.36 -17.76 0.95
CA VAL A 403 -3.81 -16.62 0.15
C VAL A 403 -5.17 -16.96 -0.44
N HIS A 404 -6.18 -16.13 -0.18
CA HIS A 404 -7.56 -16.40 -0.56
C HIS A 404 -8.29 -15.16 -1.06
N SER A 405 -9.13 -15.30 -2.08
CA SER A 405 -9.97 -14.22 -2.63
C SER A 405 -9.14 -12.99 -3.03
N VAL A 406 -8.21 -13.15 -3.98
CA VAL A 406 -7.32 -12.06 -4.41
C VAL A 406 -7.68 -11.60 -5.82
N THR A 407 -7.65 -10.30 -6.06
CA THR A 407 -7.81 -9.72 -7.41
C THR A 407 -6.66 -8.79 -7.75
N PHE A 408 -5.94 -9.11 -8.84
CA PHE A 408 -5.07 -8.20 -9.56
C PHE A 408 -5.83 -7.67 -10.77
N ARG A 409 -6.12 -6.37 -10.83
CA ARG A 409 -6.95 -5.79 -11.90
C ARG A 409 -6.41 -4.50 -12.50
N ASP A 410 -6.52 -4.32 -13.82
CA ASP A 410 -6.18 -3.07 -14.53
C ASP A 410 -4.71 -2.61 -14.34
N ASN A 411 -3.83 -3.45 -13.80
CA ASN A 411 -2.44 -3.04 -13.53
C ASN A 411 -1.65 -2.99 -14.84
N ARG A 412 -0.75 -2.02 -14.94
CA ARG A 412 0.16 -1.83 -16.06
C ARG A 412 1.60 -2.03 -15.60
N PHE A 413 2.42 -2.71 -16.39
CA PHE A 413 3.84 -2.82 -16.09
C PHE A 413 4.73 -2.87 -17.33
N THR A 414 5.95 -2.37 -17.20
CA THR A 414 6.93 -2.36 -18.29
C THR A 414 8.36 -2.54 -17.78
N ASN A 415 9.28 -2.87 -18.68
CA ASN A 415 10.72 -2.99 -18.39
C ASN A 415 11.09 -4.01 -17.29
N ILE A 416 10.18 -4.91 -16.91
CA ILE A 416 10.40 -5.89 -15.83
C ILE A 416 11.54 -6.84 -16.19
N THR A 417 12.50 -7.03 -15.29
CA THR A 417 13.79 -7.66 -15.64
C THR A 417 13.98 -9.12 -15.17
N LYS A 418 13.09 -9.66 -14.32
CA LYS A 418 13.12 -11.07 -13.87
C LYS A 418 11.80 -11.81 -14.15
N THR A 419 10.68 -11.44 -13.54
CA THR A 419 9.39 -12.11 -13.86
C THR A 419 8.23 -11.14 -13.86
N GLY A 420 7.43 -11.11 -14.94
CA GLY A 420 6.19 -10.32 -15.01
C GLY A 420 5.20 -10.71 -13.91
N ILE A 421 4.76 -11.96 -13.91
CA ILE A 421 3.85 -12.51 -12.88
C ILE A 421 4.47 -13.76 -12.23
N GLU A 422 4.73 -13.69 -10.93
CA GLU A 422 5.33 -14.78 -10.12
C GLU A 422 4.29 -15.33 -9.12
N VAL A 423 4.04 -16.64 -9.13
CA VAL A 423 3.19 -17.35 -8.16
C VAL A 423 3.93 -18.61 -7.71
N VAL A 424 4.53 -18.58 -6.52
CA VAL A 424 5.43 -19.64 -6.05
C VAL A 424 5.16 -20.08 -4.61
N GLN A 425 5.15 -21.40 -4.40
CA GLN A 425 5.03 -22.08 -3.09
C GLN A 425 6.34 -22.78 -2.66
N ASN A 426 7.46 -22.37 -3.28
CA ASN A 426 8.82 -22.87 -3.01
C ASN A 426 9.83 -21.72 -2.80
N TYR A 427 9.37 -20.55 -2.32
CA TYR A 427 10.19 -19.35 -2.23
C TYR A 427 11.39 -19.55 -1.28
N ASP A 428 12.60 -19.26 -1.77
CA ASP A 428 13.85 -19.26 -1.01
C ASP A 428 14.67 -18.01 -1.35
N ASN A 429 14.12 -16.84 -1.05
CA ASN A 429 14.84 -15.56 -0.92
C ASN A 429 15.78 -15.17 -2.10
N GLY A 430 15.45 -15.60 -3.33
CA GLY A 430 16.23 -15.35 -4.55
C GLY A 430 16.81 -16.61 -5.23
N GLY A 431 16.65 -17.80 -4.66
CA GLY A 431 17.04 -19.09 -5.24
C GLY A 431 16.31 -19.44 -6.55
N SER A 432 16.73 -20.51 -7.22
CA SER A 432 16.06 -21.04 -8.41
C SER A 432 14.83 -21.89 -8.04
N TYR A 433 13.73 -21.64 -8.74
CA TYR A 433 12.44 -22.31 -8.52
C TYR A 433 12.21 -23.50 -9.47
N GLU A 434 13.11 -23.73 -10.44
CA GLU A 434 12.91 -24.72 -11.52
C GLU A 434 13.12 -26.18 -11.05
N ASN A 435 13.97 -26.38 -10.04
CA ASN A 435 14.38 -27.70 -9.54
C ASN A 435 14.01 -27.91 -8.05
N ARG A 436 12.94 -27.25 -7.58
CA ARG A 436 12.50 -27.32 -6.19
C ARG A 436 10.99 -27.51 -6.13
N GLU A 437 10.56 -28.55 -5.44
CA GLU A 437 9.14 -28.83 -5.24
C GLU A 437 8.48 -27.79 -4.33
N ALA A 438 7.28 -27.36 -4.74
CA ALA A 438 6.39 -26.54 -3.93
C ALA A 438 5.68 -27.38 -2.85
N SER A 439 5.46 -26.76 -1.70
CA SER A 439 4.81 -27.41 -0.55
C SER A 439 3.31 -27.09 -0.51
N PHE A 440 2.49 -28.07 -0.15
CA PHE A 440 1.03 -27.90 -0.04
C PHE A 440 0.62 -26.99 1.13
N ASN A 441 1.52 -26.75 2.10
CA ASN A 441 1.25 -26.05 3.35
C ASN A 441 0.78 -24.58 3.19
N ALA A 442 0.94 -23.98 2.00
CA ALA A 442 0.64 -22.58 1.72
C ALA A 442 -0.39 -22.40 0.58
N PRO A 443 -1.64 -22.92 0.68
CA PRO A 443 -2.59 -22.90 -0.42
C PRO A 443 -2.97 -21.49 -0.90
N PHE A 444 -3.03 -21.33 -2.22
CA PHE A 444 -3.50 -20.14 -2.92
C PHE A 444 -4.83 -20.44 -3.60
N SER A 445 -5.88 -19.67 -3.32
CA SER A 445 -7.23 -19.95 -3.82
C SER A 445 -8.00 -18.70 -4.24
N GLN A 446 -8.83 -18.82 -5.28
CA GLN A 446 -9.66 -17.73 -5.81
C GLN A 446 -8.82 -16.49 -6.17
N VAL A 447 -7.81 -16.68 -7.02
CA VAL A 447 -6.91 -15.61 -7.49
C VAL A 447 -7.29 -15.18 -8.90
N THR A 448 -7.72 -13.93 -9.06
CA THR A 448 -8.13 -13.37 -10.37
C THR A 448 -7.10 -12.39 -10.91
N TYR A 449 -6.70 -12.58 -12.16
CA TYR A 449 -5.94 -11.62 -12.97
C TYR A 449 -6.86 -11.09 -14.08
N GLU A 450 -7.37 -9.86 -13.92
CA GLU A 450 -8.30 -9.20 -14.84
C GLU A 450 -7.68 -7.95 -15.51
N ASN A 451 -7.65 -7.89 -16.84
CA ASN A 451 -7.22 -6.71 -17.61
C ASN A 451 -5.81 -6.16 -17.24
N ASN A 452 -4.90 -7.01 -16.77
CA ASN A 452 -3.52 -6.61 -16.50
C ASN A 452 -2.72 -6.63 -17.81
N THR A 453 -1.95 -5.58 -18.07
CA THR A 453 -1.17 -5.45 -19.32
C THR A 453 0.28 -5.12 -19.03
N GLY A 454 1.23 -5.77 -19.72
CA GLY A 454 2.61 -5.36 -19.55
C GLY A 454 3.67 -6.07 -20.39
N THR A 455 4.88 -5.55 -20.29
CA THR A 455 6.07 -6.03 -21.00
C THR A 455 7.17 -6.45 -20.04
N VAL A 456 7.77 -7.60 -20.33
CA VAL A 456 8.98 -8.08 -19.67
C VAL A 456 10.16 -7.87 -20.61
N ALA A 457 11.26 -7.34 -20.10
CA ALA A 457 12.47 -7.08 -20.87
C ALA A 457 12.99 -8.37 -21.54
N ASN A 458 13.42 -8.28 -22.81
CA ASN A 458 14.01 -9.41 -23.52
C ASN A 458 15.44 -9.68 -23.01
N ARG A 459 15.55 -10.37 -21.87
CA ARG A 459 16.80 -10.75 -21.20
C ARG A 459 16.82 -12.25 -20.93
N ARG A 460 18.00 -12.89 -21.02
CA ARG A 460 18.21 -14.34 -20.81
C ARG A 460 17.74 -14.92 -19.46
N LYS A 461 17.41 -14.07 -18.49
CA LYS A 461 16.93 -14.43 -17.14
C LYS A 461 15.50 -13.93 -16.86
N ALA A 462 14.80 -13.45 -17.89
CA ALA A 462 13.50 -12.78 -17.74
C ALA A 462 12.35 -13.63 -18.31
N ASN A 463 11.46 -14.07 -17.43
CA ASN A 463 10.25 -14.85 -17.72
C ASN A 463 9.02 -13.93 -17.78
N ARG A 464 7.99 -14.26 -18.58
CA ARG A 464 6.69 -13.61 -18.45
C ARG A 464 5.97 -14.13 -17.22
N PHE A 465 6.03 -15.45 -17.02
CA PHE A 465 5.39 -16.19 -15.94
C PHE A 465 6.38 -17.11 -15.21
N THR A 466 6.30 -17.11 -13.89
CA THR A 466 6.94 -18.11 -13.01
C THR A 466 5.87 -18.62 -12.07
N LEU A 467 5.26 -19.75 -12.41
CA LEU A 467 4.21 -20.42 -11.66
C LEU A 467 4.77 -21.77 -11.15
N ASN A 468 4.98 -21.91 -9.84
CA ASN A 468 5.37 -23.17 -9.23
C ASN A 468 4.47 -23.44 -8.01
N CYS A 469 3.48 -24.30 -8.23
CA CYS A 469 2.47 -24.69 -7.26
C CYS A 469 2.67 -26.16 -6.85
N SER A 470 2.23 -26.51 -5.64
CA SER A 470 2.09 -27.90 -5.22
C SER A 470 0.79 -28.47 -5.82
N PRO A 471 0.72 -29.76 -6.19
CA PRO A 471 -0.50 -30.36 -6.74
C PRO A 471 -1.74 -30.10 -5.87
N GLY A 472 -2.76 -29.45 -6.45
CA GLY A 472 -4.00 -29.09 -5.75
C GLY A 472 -3.91 -27.90 -4.78
N ALA A 473 -2.73 -27.32 -4.55
CA ALA A 473 -2.55 -26.18 -3.64
C ALA A 473 -2.78 -24.81 -4.29
N CYS A 474 -3.00 -24.75 -5.61
CA CYS A 474 -3.38 -23.54 -6.34
C CYS A 474 -4.70 -23.78 -7.08
N ASP A 475 -5.80 -23.21 -6.56
CA ASP A 475 -7.17 -23.51 -7.05
C ASP A 475 -8.00 -22.23 -7.34
N GLY A 476 -9.00 -22.35 -8.21
CA GLY A 476 -9.92 -21.25 -8.53
C GLY A 476 -9.24 -20.03 -9.16
N PHE A 477 -8.11 -20.22 -9.84
CA PHE A 477 -7.43 -19.14 -10.55
C PHE A 477 -8.22 -18.72 -11.80
N ILE A 478 -8.28 -17.42 -12.08
CA ILE A 478 -8.98 -16.86 -13.24
C ILE A 478 -8.03 -15.92 -13.99
N TRP A 479 -7.80 -16.21 -15.28
CA TRP A 479 -7.14 -15.29 -16.22
C TRP A 479 -8.19 -14.68 -17.15
N LYS A 480 -8.33 -13.35 -17.15
CA LYS A 480 -9.32 -12.63 -17.95
C LYS A 480 -8.72 -11.39 -18.57
N ALA A 481 -8.83 -11.26 -19.89
CA ALA A 481 -8.43 -10.08 -20.67
C ALA A 481 -7.02 -9.52 -20.40
N SER A 482 -6.12 -10.31 -19.80
CA SER A 482 -4.79 -9.89 -19.40
C SER A 482 -3.76 -10.31 -20.48
N SER A 483 -2.71 -9.51 -20.68
CA SER A 483 -1.70 -9.71 -21.72
C SER A 483 -0.30 -9.35 -21.21
N VAL A 484 0.63 -10.31 -21.29
CA VAL A 484 2.02 -10.12 -20.88
C VAL A 484 2.93 -10.57 -22.02
N THR A 485 3.79 -9.66 -22.50
CA THR A 485 4.64 -9.88 -23.67
C THR A 485 6.12 -9.69 -23.36
N GLY A 486 6.98 -9.99 -24.33
CA GLY A 486 8.43 -9.99 -24.14
C GLY A 486 8.91 -11.21 -23.34
N GLY A 487 9.90 -11.01 -22.48
CA GLY A 487 10.68 -12.08 -21.86
C GLY A 487 11.75 -12.64 -22.81
N GLY A 488 12.87 -13.08 -22.24
CA GLY A 488 13.99 -13.69 -22.97
C GLY A 488 14.37 -15.08 -22.46
N LYS A 489 13.55 -15.66 -21.57
CA LYS A 489 13.63 -17.03 -21.08
C LYS A 489 12.23 -17.69 -21.17
N PRO A 490 12.11 -18.96 -21.55
CA PRO A 490 10.83 -19.69 -21.52
C PRO A 490 10.19 -19.65 -20.13
N ASP A 491 8.87 -19.56 -20.06
CA ASP A 491 8.13 -19.47 -18.79
C ASP A 491 8.29 -20.75 -17.94
N VAL A 492 8.28 -20.58 -16.61
CA VAL A 492 8.44 -21.69 -15.64
C VAL A 492 7.07 -22.03 -15.10
N CYS A 493 6.56 -23.23 -15.38
CA CYS A 493 5.16 -23.59 -15.11
C CYS A 493 5.10 -25.03 -14.57
N VAL A 494 5.05 -25.16 -13.25
CA VAL A 494 5.05 -26.43 -12.50
C VAL A 494 3.75 -26.52 -11.71
N HIS A 495 2.91 -27.50 -12.06
CA HIS A 495 1.50 -27.64 -11.61
C HIS A 495 0.70 -26.33 -11.66
N ALA A 496 0.98 -25.49 -12.66
CA ALA A 496 0.31 -24.21 -12.83
C ALA A 496 -1.20 -24.43 -13.10
N PRO A 497 -2.10 -23.62 -12.51
CA PRO A 497 -3.54 -23.73 -12.79
C PRO A 497 -3.82 -23.62 -14.29
N GLN A 498 -4.66 -24.52 -14.82
CA GLN A 498 -4.91 -24.62 -16.28
C GLN A 498 -5.47 -23.33 -16.91
N SER A 499 -6.13 -22.49 -16.11
CA SER A 499 -6.64 -21.19 -16.53
C SER A 499 -5.55 -20.13 -16.75
N MET A 500 -4.34 -20.34 -16.23
CA MET A 500 -3.22 -19.42 -16.41
C MET A 500 -2.52 -19.66 -17.76
N PRO A 501 -1.93 -18.62 -18.40
CA PRO A 501 -1.43 -18.70 -19.79
C PRO A 501 -0.43 -19.80 -20.11
N CYS A 502 0.27 -20.35 -19.10
CA CYS A 502 1.21 -21.46 -19.29
C CYS A 502 0.85 -22.73 -18.49
N GLY A 503 -0.30 -22.77 -17.81
CA GLY A 503 -0.87 -24.01 -17.26
C GLY A 503 -1.61 -24.83 -18.32
N ALA A 504 -2.10 -24.18 -19.38
CA ALA A 504 -2.67 -24.81 -20.57
C ALA A 504 -1.58 -25.47 -21.45
N GLY A 505 -0.89 -26.48 -20.91
CA GLY A 505 0.17 -27.21 -21.61
C GLY A 505 0.89 -28.28 -20.78
N THR A 506 0.79 -28.25 -19.45
CA THR A 506 1.50 -29.19 -18.56
C THR A 506 0.70 -30.47 -18.29
N HIS A 507 0.29 -31.15 -19.37
CA HIS A 507 -0.12 -32.56 -19.38
C HIS A 507 0.84 -33.31 -20.30
N ASN A 508 2.11 -33.48 -19.86
CA ASN A 508 3.10 -34.40 -20.44
C ASN A 508 4.42 -34.33 -19.64
N ALA A 509 4.52 -35.13 -18.58
CA ALA A 509 5.74 -35.80 -18.07
C ALA A 509 5.31 -36.78 -16.97
#